data_AF-A0A109RV53-F1
#
_entry.id   AF-A0A109RV53-F1
#
_cell.length_a   1.000
_cell.length_b   1.000
_cell.length_c   1.000
_cell.angle_alpha   90.00
_cell.angle_beta   90.00
_cell.angle_gamma   90.00
#
_symmetry.space_group_name_H-M   'P 1'
#
loop_
_entity.id
_entity.type
_entity.pdbx_description
1 polymer ?
#
loop_
_entity_poly.entity_id
_entity_poly.type
_entity_poly.pdbx_seq_one_letter_code
_entity_poly.pdbx_strand_id
1 'polypeptide(L)' 'MTHEQFKLWRTATMSYTQQQAADALGVSLPTLQSLERGATFKDNRPLEIDKRTALACAALAEGLKPL' A
#
# COMPACT_ATOMS: atom_id res chain seq x y z
N MET A 1 -7.98 6.61 1.54
CA MET A 1 -6.55 6.85 1.77
C MET A 1 -5.96 7.35 0.46
N THR A 2 -5.27 8.49 0.44
CA THR A 2 -4.61 8.98 -0.78
C THR A 2 -3.27 8.27 -1.00
N HIS A 3 -2.69 8.37 -2.20
CA HIS A 3 -1.40 7.77 -2.54
C HIS A 3 -0.28 8.30 -1.64
N GLU A 4 -0.34 9.60 -1.32
CA GLU A 4 0.56 10.25 -0.38
C GLU A 4 0.41 9.69 1.05
N GLN A 5 -0.83 9.47 1.51
CA GLN A 5 -1.07 8.82 2.80
C GLN A 5 -0.54 7.39 2.84
N PHE A 6 -0.62 6.66 1.73
CA PHE A 6 -0.07 5.30 1.63
C PHE A 6 1.46 5.31 1.73
N LYS A 7 2.11 6.26 1.06
CA LYS A 7 3.56 6.47 1.13
C LYS A 7 3.98 6.83 2.56
N LEU A 8 3.26 7.76 3.19
CA LEU A 8 3.45 8.16 4.59
C LEU A 8 3.27 6.97 5.55
N TRP A 9 2.21 6.17 5.40
CA TRP A 9 2.01 4.98 6.21
C TRP A 9 3.21 4.02 6.13
N ARG A 10 3.70 3.75 4.92
CA ARG A 10 4.85 2.87 4.72
C ARG A 10 6.12 3.41 5.38
N THR A 11 6.43 4.68 5.18
CA THR A 11 7.69 5.28 5.66
C THR A 11 7.64 5.73 7.11
N ALA A 12 6.52 6.28 7.57
CA ALA A 12 6.39 6.91 8.89
C ALA A 12 5.81 5.96 9.95
N THR A 13 4.84 5.12 9.60
CA THR A 13 4.19 4.23 10.58
C THR A 13 4.91 2.89 10.67
N MET A 14 5.29 2.33 9.52
CA MET A 14 5.82 0.97 9.44
C MET A 14 7.33 0.88 9.26
N SER A 15 7.97 1.94 8.74
CA SER A 15 9.37 1.89 8.28
C SER A 15 9.66 0.69 7.35
N TYR A 16 8.67 0.25 6.57
CA TYR A 16 8.80 -0.93 5.73
C TYR A 16 9.47 -0.60 4.39
N THR A 17 10.33 -1.53 3.98
CA THR A 17 10.78 -1.60 2.58
C THR A 17 9.60 -1.94 1.67
N GLN A 18 9.68 -1.59 0.39
CA GLN A 18 8.61 -1.93 -0.56
C GLN A 18 8.34 -3.44 -0.61
N GLN A 19 9.36 -4.28 -0.39
CA GLN A 19 9.19 -5.72 -0.31
C GLN A 19 8.40 -6.14 0.93
N GLN A 20 8.75 -5.62 2.11
CA GLN A 20 8.01 -5.95 3.35
C GLN A 20 6.57 -5.46 3.32
N ALA A 21 6.32 -4.27 2.78
CA ALA A 21 4.97 -3.75 2.64
C ALA A 21 4.15 -4.60 1.67
N ALA A 22 4.76 -5.05 0.57
CA ALA A 22 4.12 -5.93 -0.41
C ALA A 22 3.77 -7.30 0.21
N ASP A 23 4.70 -7.88 0.95
CA ASP A 23 4.51 -9.14 1.68
C ASP A 23 3.40 -9.03 2.74
N ALA A 24 3.43 -7.97 3.57
CA ALA A 24 2.44 -7.72 4.61
C ALA A 24 1.02 -7.49 4.04
N LEU A 25 0.91 -6.85 2.87
CA LEU A 25 -0.36 -6.65 2.16
C LEU A 25 -0.77 -7.85 1.31
N GLY A 26 0.11 -8.84 1.12
CA GLY A 26 -0.12 -9.98 0.22
C GLY A 26 -0.21 -9.58 -1.26
N VAL A 27 0.46 -8.50 -1.66
CA VAL A 27 0.47 -8.00 -3.05
C VAL A 27 1.85 -8.10 -3.66
N SER A 28 1.94 -8.08 -4.98
CA SER A 28 3.24 -8.03 -5.66
C SER A 28 3.87 -6.63 -5.52
N LEU A 29 5.21 -6.58 -5.44
CA LEU A 29 6.01 -5.34 -5.49
C LEU A 29 5.54 -4.30 -6.52
N PRO A 30 5.35 -4.64 -7.81
CA PRO A 30 4.91 -3.67 -8.81
C PRO A 30 3.48 -3.14 -8.56
N THR A 31 2.63 -3.94 -7.93
CA THR A 31 1.29 -3.51 -7.50
C THR A 31 1.39 -2.51 -6.37
N LEU A 32 2.25 -2.75 -5.38
CA LEU A 32 2.51 -1.80 -4.30
C LEU A 32 3.06 -0.47 -4.84
N GLN A 33 4.04 -0.53 -5.75
CA GLN A 33 4.58 0.68 -6.38
C GLN A 33 3.53 1.44 -7.21
N SER A 34 2.62 0.72 -7.86
CA SER A 34 1.50 1.33 -8.59
C SER A 34 0.52 2.02 -7.64
N LEU A 35 0.29 1.45 -6.45
CA LEU A 35 -0.53 2.04 -5.39
C LEU A 35 0.13 3.29 -4.79
N GLU A 36 1.44 3.26 -4.53
CA GLU A 36 2.19 4.44 -4.07
C GLU A 36 2.21 5.57 -5.11
N ARG A 37 2.30 5.22 -6.40
CA ARG A 37 2.29 6.20 -7.50
C ARG A 37 0.89 6.69 -7.86
N GLY A 38 -0.16 5.97 -7.48
CA GLY A 38 -1.53 6.24 -7.92
C GLY A 38 -1.78 6.00 -9.40
N ALA A 39 -0.92 5.22 -10.06
CA ALA A 39 -1.06 4.88 -11.46
C ALA A 39 -0.57 3.45 -11.71
N THR A 40 -1.30 2.71 -12.52
CA THR A 40 -0.90 1.36 -12.94
C THR A 40 0.34 1.40 -13.82
N PHE A 41 1.31 0.52 -13.55
CA PHE A 41 2.55 0.47 -14.34
C PHE A 41 2.34 0.10 -15.82
N LYS A 42 1.23 -0.59 -16.12
CA LYS A 42 0.96 -1.17 -17.44
C LYS A 42 0.35 -0.17 -18.44
N ASP A 43 -0.51 0.73 -17.97
CA ASP A 43 -1.33 1.59 -18.84
C ASP A 43 -1.39 3.04 -18.34
N ASN A 44 -0.61 3.38 -17.30
CA ASN A 44 -0.66 4.68 -16.61
C ASN A 44 -2.06 5.08 -16.11
N ARG A 45 -3.02 4.14 -16.07
CA ARG A 45 -4.37 4.43 -15.58
C ARG A 45 -4.31 4.85 -14.13
N PRO A 46 -5.05 5.91 -13.76
CA PRO A 46 -5.17 6.32 -12.37
C PRO A 46 -5.69 5.14 -11.56
N LEU A 47 -4.92 4.79 -10.53
CA LEU A 47 -5.24 3.74 -9.58
C LEU A 47 -5.64 4.43 -8.29
N GLU A 48 -6.95 4.45 -8.03
CA GLU A 48 -7.45 4.89 -6.73
C GLU A 48 -7.28 3.75 -5.72
N ILE A 49 -6.86 4.11 -4.50
CA ILE A 49 -6.74 3.15 -3.42
C ILE A 49 -8.14 2.83 -2.91
N ASP A 50 -8.59 1.61 -3.18
CA ASP A 50 -9.89 1.14 -2.74
C ASP A 50 -10.00 1.16 -1.21
N LYS A 51 -11.22 1.32 -0.70
CA LYS A 51 -11.49 1.35 0.75
C LYS A 51 -11.01 0.09 1.46
N ARG A 52 -10.99 -1.06 0.77
CA ARG A 52 -10.46 -2.32 1.33
C ARG A 52 -8.95 -2.24 1.58
N THR A 53 -8.20 -1.71 0.62
CA THR A 53 -6.75 -1.52 0.75
C THR A 53 -6.43 -0.46 1.81
N ALA A 54 -7.23 0.61 1.87
CA ALA A 54 -7.13 1.61 2.93
C ALA A 54 -7.33 0.99 4.33
N LEU A 55 -8.34 0.13 4.48
CA LEU A 55 -8.58 -0.58 5.74
C LEU A 55 -7.44 -1.56 6.07
N ALA A 56 -6.92 -2.30 5.09
CA ALA A 56 -5.81 -3.23 5.31
C ALA A 56 -4.55 -2.52 5.80
N CYS A 57 -4.20 -1.36 5.21
CA CYS A 57 -3.08 -0.56 5.70
C CYS A 57 -3.32 0.00 7.10
N ALA A 58 -4.53 0.46 7.39
CA ALA A 58 -4.88 0.92 8.74
C ALA A 58 -4.83 -0.23 9.76
N ALA A 59 -5.33 -1.41 9.40
CA ALA A 59 -5.25 -2.59 10.25
C ALA A 59 -3.79 -2.99 10.53
N LEU A 60 -2.96 -3.01 9.48
CA LEU A 60 -1.54 -3.26 9.62
C LEU A 60 -0.88 -2.20 10.51
N ALA A 61 -1.18 -0.90 10.34
CA ALA A 61 -0.67 0.19 11.20
C ALA A 61 -0.93 -0.06 12.69
N GLU A 62 -2.11 -0.60 13.02
CA GLU A 62 -2.51 -0.96 14.39
C GLU A 62 -1.90 -2.30 14.85
N GLY A 63 -1.04 -2.93 14.03
CA GLY A 63 -0.38 -4.21 14.32
C GLY A 63 -1.24 -5.44 14.04
N LEU A 64 -2.41 -5.27 13.40
CA LEU A 64 -3.27 -6.39 13.02
C LEU A 64 -2.70 -7.08 11.79
N LYS A 65 -2.40 -8.37 11.92
CA LYS A 65 -1.92 -9.20 10.81
C LYS A 65 -3.08 -9.99 10.21
N PRO A 66 -3.10 -10.22 8.88
CA PRO A 66 -4.04 -11.16 8.29
C PRO A 66 -3.84 -12.55 8.94
N LEU A 67 -4.96 -13.20 9.29
CA LEU A 67 -5.02 -14.54 9.88
C LEU A 67 -4.68 -15.63 8.87
#